data_AF-A0A3D1H5F0-F1
#
_entry.id   AF-A0A3D1H5F0-F1
#
_cell.length_a   1.000
_cell.length_b   1.000
_cell.length_c   1.000
_cell.angle_alpha   90.00
_cell.angle_beta   90.00
_cell.angle_gamma   90.00
#
_symmetry.space_group_name_H-M   'P 1'
#
loop_
_entity.id
_entity.type
_entity.pdbx_description
1 polymer ?
#
loop_
_entity_poly.entity_id
_entity_poly.type
_entity_poly.pdbx_seq_one_letter_code
_entity_poly.pdbx_strand_id
1 'polypeptide(L)'
;MRKKQIEFRDPVVERVVDKFVSRSDVGFAKYGVTLNDDKSNLFAWINHLQEELMDAVLYMQKLKEASTEEMQEALLKNIEVHEETTL
;
A
#
# COMPACT_ATOMS: atom_id res chain seq x y z
N MET A 1 -8.43 17.08 -19.34
CA MET A 1 -7.09 16.79 -18.77
C MET A 1 -6.18 17.99 -18.98
N ARG A 2 -5.40 18.38 -17.96
CA ARG A 2 -4.36 19.43 -18.08
C ARG A 2 -2.99 18.79 -17.89
N LYS A 3 -1.97 19.28 -18.59
CA LYS A 3 -0.58 18.81 -18.45
C LYS A 3 0.25 19.86 -17.72
N LYS A 4 1.17 19.43 -16.87
CA LYS A 4 2.12 20.29 -16.14
C LYS A 4 3.50 19.63 -16.20
N GLN A 5 4.56 20.41 -16.43
CA GLN A 5 5.94 19.97 -16.24
C GLN A 5 6.35 20.24 -14.80
N ILE A 6 7.03 19.28 -14.17
CA ILE A 6 7.48 19.35 -12.78
C ILE A 6 8.96 18.98 -12.76
N GLU A 7 9.80 19.82 -12.16
CA GLU A 7 11.20 19.48 -11.88
C GLU A 7 11.30 18.81 -10.52
N PHE A 8 11.77 17.57 -10.48
CA PHE A 8 12.01 16.83 -9.24
C PHE A 8 13.49 16.90 -8.88
N ARG A 9 13.77 17.22 -7.61
CA ARG A 9 15.13 17.16 -7.04
C ARG A 9 15.42 15.82 -6.39
N ASP A 10 14.38 15.15 -5.90
CA ASP A 10 14.45 13.88 -5.21
C ASP A 10 13.65 12.82 -5.99
N PRO A 11 14.29 11.74 -6.46
CA PRO A 11 13.62 10.68 -7.20
C PRO A 11 12.60 9.90 -6.35
N VAL A 12 12.69 9.93 -5.02
CA VAL A 12 11.66 9.36 -4.13
C VAL A 12 10.36 10.15 -4.27
N VAL A 13 10.45 11.49 -4.29
CA VAL A 13 9.27 12.36 -4.42
C VAL A 13 8.61 12.17 -5.78
N GLU A 14 9.39 12.08 -6.86
CA GLU A 14 8.88 11.77 -8.21
C GLU A 14 8.04 10.48 -8.21
N ARG A 15 8.61 9.37 -7.72
CA ARG A 15 7.90 8.08 -7.65
C ARG A 15 6.62 8.14 -6.84
N VAL A 16 6.58 8.94 -5.77
CA VAL A 16 5.36 9.12 -4.96
C VAL A 16 4.30 9.92 -5.72
N VAL A 17 4.70 10.98 -6.44
CA VAL A 17 3.78 11.75 -7.28
C VAL A 17 3.21 10.87 -8.40
N ASP A 18 4.04 10.07 -9.06
CA ASP A 18 3.60 9.14 -10.10
C ASP A 18 2.58 8.13 -9.57
N LYS A 19 2.79 7.62 -8.34
CA LYS A 19 1.81 6.75 -7.67
C LYS A 19 0.48 7.45 -7.42
N PHE A 20 0.47 8.72 -7.02
CA PHE A 20 -0.77 9.47 -6.83
C PHE A 20 -1.54 9.64 -8.15
N VAL A 21 -0.84 9.95 -9.25
CA VAL A 21 -1.46 10.07 -10.58
C VAL A 21 -2.05 8.72 -11.01
N SER A 22 -1.26 7.65 -10.93
CA SER A 22 -1.72 6.31 -11.30
C SER A 22 -2.91 5.84 -10.46
N ARG A 23 -2.91 6.08 -9.14
CA ARG A 23 -4.04 5.72 -8.27
C ARG A 23 -5.29 6.53 -8.62
N SER A 24 -5.15 7.80 -8.98
CA SER A 24 -6.25 8.63 -9.47
C SER A 24 -6.84 8.09 -10.77
N ASP A 25 -6.00 7.64 -11.72
CA ASP A 25 -6.45 7.07 -12.99
C ASP A 25 -7.22 5.76 -12.78
N VAL A 26 -6.74 4.89 -11.89
CA VAL A 26 -7.46 3.65 -11.50
C VAL A 26 -8.80 3.97 -10.84
N GLY A 27 -8.83 4.96 -9.94
CA GLY A 27 -10.07 5.43 -9.32
C GLY A 27 -11.06 5.96 -10.36
N PHE A 28 -10.60 6.81 -11.27
CA PHE A 28 -11.42 7.35 -12.34
C PHE A 28 -11.95 6.26 -13.28
N ALA A 29 -11.13 5.26 -13.63
CA ALA A 29 -11.57 4.12 -14.43
C ALA A 29 -12.65 3.28 -13.73
N LYS A 30 -12.59 3.16 -12.38
CA LYS A 30 -13.58 2.41 -11.58
C LYS A 30 -14.89 3.16 -11.41
N TYR A 31 -14.84 4.47 -11.12
CA TYR A 31 -16.03 5.25 -10.73
C TYR A 31 -16.56 6.17 -11.83
N GLY A 32 -15.78 6.43 -12.89
CA GLY A 32 -16.15 7.30 -14.00
C GLY A 32 -16.22 8.80 -13.68
N VAL A 33 -15.83 9.20 -12.46
CA VAL A 33 -15.91 10.58 -11.97
C VAL A 33 -14.64 10.95 -11.21
N THR A 34 -14.24 12.22 -11.28
CA THR A 34 -13.13 12.74 -10.47
C THR A 34 -13.62 13.03 -9.05
N LEU A 35 -12.72 13.04 -8.07
CA LEU A 35 -13.11 13.40 -6.69
C LEU A 35 -13.68 14.82 -6.60
N ASN A 36 -13.22 15.74 -7.45
CA ASN A 36 -13.76 17.11 -7.52
C ASN A 36 -15.20 17.17 -8.04
N ASP A 37 -15.54 16.28 -8.98
CA ASP A 37 -16.84 16.27 -9.64
C ASP A 37 -17.83 15.28 -9.02
N ASP A 38 -17.36 14.48 -8.06
CA ASP A 38 -18.18 13.56 -7.29
C ASP A 38 -19.19 14.35 -6.43
N LYS A 39 -20.48 14.06 -6.62
CA LYS A 39 -21.60 14.70 -5.92
C LYS A 39 -22.14 13.86 -4.77
N SER A 40 -21.43 12.80 -4.40
CA SER A 40 -21.77 11.98 -3.25
C SER A 40 -21.87 12.83 -1.98
N ASN A 41 -22.73 12.41 -1.05
CA ASN A 41 -22.87 13.12 0.21
C ASN A 41 -21.69 12.82 1.15
N LEU A 42 -21.56 13.63 2.20
CA LEU A 42 -20.49 13.49 3.20
C LEU A 42 -20.40 12.08 3.79
N PHE A 43 -21.53 11.41 4.05
CA PHE A 43 -21.54 10.06 4.63
C PHE A 43 -20.95 9.03 3.68
N ALA A 44 -21.23 9.14 2.38
CA ALA A 44 -20.61 8.25 1.39
C ALA A 44 -19.09 8.42 1.36
N TRP A 45 -18.57 9.65 1.41
CA TRP A 45 -17.14 9.90 1.48
C TRP A 45 -16.50 9.38 2.76
N ILE A 46 -17.15 9.56 3.91
CA ILE A 46 -16.68 9.03 5.19
C ILE A 46 -16.65 7.50 5.15
N ASN A 47 -17.67 6.85 4.60
CA ASN A 47 -17.72 5.39 4.48
C ASN A 47 -16.59 4.87 3.57
N HIS A 48 -16.39 5.46 2.39
CA HIS A 48 -15.28 5.05 1.51
C HIS A 48 -13.91 5.25 2.18
N LEU A 49 -13.72 6.35 2.92
CA LEU A 49 -12.50 6.57 3.68
C LEU A 49 -12.32 5.50 4.78
N GLN A 50 -13.40 5.15 5.49
CA GLN A 50 -13.37 4.11 6.51
C GLN A 50 -12.97 2.76 5.92
N GLU A 51 -13.56 2.38 4.78
CA GLU A 51 -13.24 1.14 4.07
C GLU A 51 -11.75 1.10 3.66
N GLU A 52 -11.22 2.17 3.04
CA GLU A 52 -9.81 2.22 2.63
C GLU A 52 -8.84 2.20 3.84
N LEU A 53 -9.23 2.79 4.98
CA LEU A 53 -8.46 2.69 6.22
C LEU A 53 -8.51 1.28 6.83
N MET A 54 -9.64 0.58 6.75
CA MET A 54 -9.74 -0.82 7.14
C MET A 54 -8.83 -1.70 6.29
N ASP A 55 -8.79 -1.49 4.97
CA ASP A 55 -7.87 -2.19 4.07
C ASP A 55 -6.42 -1.96 4.46
N ALA A 56 -6.04 -0.72 4.81
CA ALA A 56 -4.70 -0.41 5.29
C ALA A 56 -4.35 -1.19 6.58
N VAL A 57 -5.30 -1.32 7.51
CA VAL A 57 -5.12 -2.12 8.74
C VAL A 57 -4.96 -3.61 8.40
N LEU A 58 -5.73 -4.14 7.44
CA LEU A 58 -5.59 -5.52 6.99
C LEU A 58 -4.21 -5.79 6.37
N TYR A 59 -3.71 -4.89 5.52
CA TYR A 59 -2.35 -5.01 4.98
C TYR A 59 -1.28 -4.97 6.08
N MET A 60 -1.42 -4.08 7.07
CA MET A 60 -0.50 -4.02 8.20
C MET A 60 -0.51 -5.31 9.02
N GLN A 61 -1.69 -5.90 9.26
CA GLN A 61 -1.81 -7.17 9.96
C GLN A 61 -1.14 -8.30 9.17
N LYS A 62 -1.39 -8.39 7.85
CA LYS A 62 -0.77 -9.42 7.01
C LYS A 62 0.76 -9.29 6.98
N LEU A 63 1.29 -8.06 6.94
CA LEU A 63 2.73 -7.83 7.01
C LEU A 63 3.33 -8.34 8.32
N LYS A 64 2.68 -8.09 9.46
CA LYS A 64 3.15 -8.57 10.76
C LYS A 64 3.18 -10.10 10.84
N GLU A 65 2.14 -10.75 10.32
CA GLU A 65 2.08 -12.21 10.26
C GLU A 65 3.19 -12.78 9.39
N ALA A 66 3.34 -12.26 8.17
CA ALA A 66 4.37 -12.70 7.23
C ALA A 66 5.78 -12.51 7.81
N SER A 67 6.09 -11.36 8.42
CA SER A 67 7.40 -11.15 9.04
C SER A 67 7.66 -12.04 10.25
N THR A 68 6.61 -12.47 10.96
CA THR A 68 6.75 -13.41 12.09
C THR A 68 7.01 -14.82 11.59
N GLU A 69 6.29 -15.25 10.55
CA GLU A 69 6.49 -16.53 9.87
C GLU A 69 7.91 -16.62 9.30
N GLU A 70 8.36 -15.61 8.54
CA GLU A 70 9.73 -15.54 7.99
C GLU A 70 10.80 -15.61 9.10
N MET A 71 10.57 -14.92 10.22
CA MET A 71 11.49 -14.97 11.37
C MET A 71 11.51 -16.35 12.04
N GLN A 72 10.35 -17.01 12.17
CA GLN A 72 10.25 -18.36 12.74
C GLN A 72 10.95 -19.39 11.85
N GLU A 73 10.76 -19.32 10.53
CA GLU A 73 11.45 -20.18 9.57
C GLU A 73 12.98 -20.00 9.63
N ALA A 74 13.44 -18.75 9.69
CA ALA A 74 14.87 -18.45 9.82
C ALA A 74 15.47 -19.01 11.12
N LEU A 75 14.73 -18.94 12.24
CA LEU A 75 15.16 -19.50 13.52
C LEU A 75 15.23 -21.03 13.50
N LEU A 76 14.22 -21.71 12.94
CA LEU A 76 14.19 -23.17 12.81
C LEU A 76 15.38 -23.68 11.99
N LYS A 77 15.66 -23.04 10.84
CA LYS A 77 16.80 -23.39 9.99
C LYS A 77 18.14 -23.28 10.73
N ASN A 78 18.31 -22.26 11.57
CA ASN A 78 19.53 -22.10 12.36
C ASN A 78 19.67 -23.20 13.44
N ILE A 79 18.56 -23.65 14.02
CA ILE A 79 18.57 -24.76 15.01
C ILE A 79 18.97 -26.07 14.32
N GLU A 80 18.37 -26.41 13.18
CA GLU A 80 18.72 -27.62 12.41
C GLU A 80 20.21 -27.65 12.03
N VAL A 81 20.75 -26.53 11.52
CA VAL A 81 22.17 -26.41 11.18
C VAL A 81 23.07 -26.59 12.40
N HIS A 82 22.67 -26.07 13.56
CA HIS A 82 23.42 -26.26 14.81
C HIS A 82 23.42 -27.72 15.26
N GLU A 83 22.28 -28.42 15.22
CA GLU A 83 22.22 -29.84 15.55
C GLU A 83 23.11 -30.68 14.64
N GLU A 84 23.11 -30.43 13.32
CA GLU A 84 23.98 -31.12 12.35
C GLU A 84 25.47 -30.87 12.59
N THR A 85 25.87 -29.69 13.10
CA THR A 85 27.28 -29.35 13.32
C THR A 85 27.86 -29.77 14.67
N THR A 86 27.02 -30.16 15.63
CA THR A 86 27.44 -30.67 16.94
C THR A 86 27.38 -32.20 17.10
N LEU A 87 26.95 -32.93 16.06
CA LEU A 87 27.03 -34.39 15.96
C LEU A 87 28.31 -34.84 15.24
#